data_AF-A0AAU5JVU4-F1
#
_entry.id   AF-A0AAU5JVU4-F1
#
_cell.length_a   1.000
_cell.length_b   1.000
_cell.length_c   1.000
_cell.angle_alpha   90.00
_cell.angle_beta   90.00
_cell.angle_gamma   90.00
#
_symmetry.space_group_name_H-M   'P 1'
#
loop_
_entity.id
_entity.type
_entity.pdbx_description
1 polymer ?
#
loop_
_entity_poly.entity_id
_entity_poly.type
_entity_poly.pdbx_seq_one_letter_code
_entity_poly.pdbx_strand_id
1 'polypeptide(L)' 'MANQHKHKQRVIRGIPDDLVEAFDTAARTAGSDRSAVTRQLWAWYTGQPDAELPQRPADQG' A
#
# COMPACT_ATOMS: atom_id res chain seq x y z
N MET A 1 -1.48 -21.91 -20.55
CA MET A 1 -1.84 -20.52 -20.17
C MET A 1 -1.54 -20.35 -18.69
N ALA A 2 -0.35 -19.87 -18.34
CA ALA A 2 0.08 -19.74 -16.95
C ALA A 2 0.16 -18.25 -16.61
N ASN A 3 -0.94 -17.71 -16.08
CA ASN A 3 -0.99 -16.45 -15.32
C ASN A 3 -2.37 -16.36 -14.64
N GLN A 4 -2.68 -17.33 -13.78
CA GLN A 4 -3.76 -17.13 -12.82
C GLN A 4 -3.23 -16.20 -11.72
N HIS A 5 -3.62 -14.94 -11.76
CA HIS A 5 -3.45 -14.04 -10.63
C HIS A 5 -4.13 -14.71 -9.42
N LYS A 6 -3.33 -15.07 -8.40
CA LYS A 6 -3.81 -15.80 -7.21
C LYS A 6 -4.86 -15.03 -6.39
N HIS A 7 -5.03 -13.73 -6.66
CA HIS A 7 -5.89 -12.84 -5.90
C HIS A 7 -6.77 -11.99 -6.82
N LYS A 8 -8.03 -11.75 -6.39
CA LYS A 8 -8.96 -10.86 -7.08
C LYS A 8 -8.40 -9.42 -7.08
N GLN A 9 -8.46 -8.76 -8.23
CA GLN A 9 -8.10 -7.36 -8.34
C GLN A 9 -9.15 -6.48 -7.63
N ARG A 10 -8.68 -5.48 -6.87
CA ARG A 10 -9.50 -4.44 -6.25
C ARG A 10 -9.04 -3.11 -6.81
N VAL A 11 -9.94 -2.37 -7.48
CA VAL A 11 -9.60 -1.14 -8.19
C VAL A 11 -10.09 0.07 -7.38
N ILE A 12 -9.19 1.01 -7.10
CA ILE A 12 -9.51 2.32 -6.55
C ILE A 12 -9.42 3.32 -7.71
N ARG A 13 -10.42 4.20 -7.85
CA ARG A 13 -10.53 5.18 -8.95
C ARG A 13 -10.41 6.59 -8.41
N GLY A 14 -10.03 7.53 -9.28
CA GLY A 14 -9.93 8.95 -8.93
C GLY A 14 -8.68 9.33 -8.13
N ILE A 15 -7.64 8.48 -8.16
CA ILE A 15 -6.33 8.81 -7.58
C ILE A 15 -5.48 9.48 -8.66
N PRO A 16 -4.98 10.70 -8.44
CA PRO A 16 -4.04 11.36 -9.34
C PRO A 16 -2.73 10.56 -9.52
N ASP A 17 -2.15 10.62 -10.72
CA ASP A 17 -0.93 9.85 -11.05
C ASP A 17 0.27 10.26 -10.18
N ASP A 18 0.43 11.56 -9.91
CA ASP A 18 1.47 12.11 -9.03
C ASP A 18 1.36 11.57 -7.60
N LEU A 19 0.13 11.41 -7.09
CA LEU A 19 -0.11 10.80 -5.78
C LEU A 19 0.26 9.30 -5.79
N VAL A 20 -0.01 8.58 -6.87
CA VAL A 20 0.37 7.17 -7.02
C VAL A 20 1.90 7.02 -7.01
N GLU A 21 2.61 7.88 -7.74
CA GLU A 21 4.08 7.88 -7.80
C GLU A 21 4.72 8.23 -6.45
N ALA A 22 4.18 9.24 -5.76
CA ALA A 22 4.63 9.63 -4.44
C ALA A 22 4.44 8.49 -3.42
N PHE A 23 3.29 7.82 -3.46
CA PHE A 23 3.01 6.68 -2.59
C PHE A 23 3.94 5.49 -2.86
N ASP A 24 4.19 5.17 -4.12
CA ASP A 24 5.13 4.11 -4.50
C ASP A 24 6.55 4.41 -4.03
N THR A 25 6.98 5.65 -4.19
CA THR A 25 8.31 6.10 -3.75
C THR A 25 8.43 5.96 -2.24
N ALA A 26 7.44 6.47 -1.49
CA ALA A 26 7.41 6.35 -0.04
C ALA A 26 7.40 4.90 0.43
N ALA A 27 6.60 4.03 -0.21
CA ALA A 27 6.55 2.61 0.12
C ALA A 27 7.91 1.94 -0.11
N ARG A 28 8.59 2.24 -1.23
CA ARG A 28 9.93 1.71 -1.52
C ARG A 28 10.99 2.23 -0.55
N THR A 29 10.96 3.51 -0.20
CA THR A 29 11.86 4.10 0.81
C THR A 29 11.70 3.42 2.17
N ALA A 30 10.49 3.00 2.53
CA ALA A 30 10.21 2.21 3.72
C ALA A 30 10.54 0.71 3.58
N GLY A 31 11.17 0.27 2.48
CA GLY A 31 11.48 -1.14 2.23
C GLY A 31 10.27 -2.03 1.96
N SER A 32 9.16 -1.43 1.49
CA SER A 32 7.87 -2.09 1.26
C SER A 32 7.37 -1.89 -0.17
N ASP A 33 6.11 -2.26 -0.43
CA ASP A 33 5.41 -2.05 -1.68
C ASP A 33 3.97 -1.54 -1.46
N ARG A 34 3.36 -1.01 -2.52
CA ARG A 34 2.01 -0.44 -2.47
C ARG A 34 0.98 -1.41 -1.88
N SER A 35 1.04 -2.68 -2.26
CA SER A 35 0.07 -3.70 -1.85
C SER A 35 0.26 -4.09 -0.39
N ALA A 36 1.50 -4.15 0.11
CA ALA A 36 1.79 -4.38 1.52
C ALA A 36 1.24 -3.23 2.40
N VAL A 37 1.60 -1.98 2.07
CA VAL A 37 1.14 -0.79 2.82
C VAL A 37 -0.39 -0.68 2.78
N THR A 38 -1.02 -0.89 1.62
CA THR A 38 -2.49 -0.81 1.50
C THR A 38 -3.19 -1.89 2.32
N ARG A 39 -2.69 -3.13 2.34
CA ARG A 39 -3.28 -4.21 3.14
C ARG A 39 -3.15 -3.92 4.64
N GLN A 40 -1.99 -3.45 5.09
CA GLN A 40 -1.77 -3.06 6.48
C GLN A 40 -2.70 -1.90 6.88
N LEU A 41 -2.81 -0.88 6.02
CA LEU A 41 -3.71 0.25 6.25
C LEU A 41 -5.17 -0.20 6.38
N TRP A 42 -5.65 -1.12 5.53
CA TRP A 42 -7.01 -1.65 5.62
C TRP A 42 -7.22 -2.49 6.88
N ALA A 43 -6.24 -3.30 7.27
CA ALA A 43 -6.31 -4.09 8.50
C ALA A 43 -6.41 -3.18 9.72
N TRP A 44 -5.56 -2.15 9.80
CA TRP A 44 -5.60 -1.14 10.87
C TRP A 44 -6.93 -0.37 10.86
N TYR A 45 -7.36 0.12 9.70
CA TYR A 45 -8.59 0.91 9.56
C TYR A 45 -9.86 0.12 9.95
N THR A 46 -9.84 -1.20 9.79
CA THR A 46 -10.95 -2.08 10.18
C THR A 46 -10.80 -2.66 11.59
N GLY A 47 -9.77 -2.27 12.34
CA GLY A 47 -9.54 -2.73 13.71
C GLY A 47 -9.20 -4.21 13.82
N GLN A 48 -8.51 -4.78 12.83
CA GLN A 48 -8.05 -6.17 12.92
C GLN A 48 -7.09 -6.35 14.10
N PRO A 49 -7.12 -7.50 14.80
CA PRO A 49 -6.14 -7.82 15.83
C PRO A 49 -4.71 -7.71 15.29
N ASP A 50 -3.80 -7.15 16.08
CA ASP A 50 -2.38 -6.93 15.77
C ASP A 50 -2.09 -6.03 14.56
N ALA A 51 -3.10 -5.34 14.02
CA ALA A 51 -2.89 -4.43 12.90
C ALA A 51 -2.41 -3.05 13.36
N GLU A 52 -1.22 -2.67 12.92
CA GLU A 52 -0.61 -1.38 13.21
C GLU A 52 -0.74 -0.41 12.03
N LEU A 53 -0.85 0.89 12.32
CA LEU A 53 -0.82 1.93 11.30
C LEU A 53 0.55 1.90 10.59
N PRO A 54 0.61 1.79 9.25
CA PRO A 54 1.87 1.80 8.54
C PRO A 54 2.63 3.09 8.80
N GLN A 55 3.90 2.96 9.20
CA GLN A 55 4.76 4.11 9.49
C GLN A 55 5.09 4.85 8.19
N ARG A 56 4.99 6.18 8.20
CA ARG A 56 5.50 7.01 7.10
C ARG A 56 7.04 6.94 7.11
N PRO A 57 7.71 6.78 5.95
CA PRO A 57 9.16 6.93 5.91
C PRO A 57 9.54 8.28 6.51
N ALA A 58 10.57 8.30 7.36
CA ALA A 58 11.09 9.57 7.86
C ALA A 58 11.51 10.43 6.67
N ASP A 59 11.19 11.72 6.73
CA ASP A 59 11.66 12.72 5.77
C ASP A 59 13.19 12.56 5.69
N GLN A 60 13.69 12.08 4.55
CA GLN A 60 15.11 12.24 4.24
C GLN A 60 15.21 13.69 3.79
N GLY A 61 15.37 14.59 4.77
CA GLY A 61 15.44 16.04 4.55
C GLY A 61 16.53 16.46 3.58
#